data_AF-A0A3N5RD93-F1
#
_entry.id   AF-A0A3N5RD93-F1
#
_cell.length_a   1.000
_cell.length_b   1.000
_cell.length_c   1.000
_cell.angle_alpha   90.00
_cell.angle_beta   90.00
_cell.angle_gamma   90.00
#
_symmetry.space_group_name_H-M   'P 1'
#
loop_
_entity.id
_entity.type
_entity.pdbx_description
1 polymer ?
#
loop_
_entity_poly.entity_id
_entity_poly.type
_entity_poly.pdbx_seq_one_letter_code
_entity_poly.pdbx_strand_id
1 'polypeptide(L)'
;MDFEKLEDLATEVNLARNQNMRSRAKELEEEILKSLTDNQLDFPVEADVLINKNSASFVYKNNKTYPALLEYIARILHVDIPIRIKESKFGPGGIIVVAGNKDEAHKILQECSNELQILIKGKEGHID
;
A
#
# COMPACT_ATOMS: atom_id res chain seq x y z
N MET A 1 7.32 5.05 9.01
CA MET A 1 7.61 4.31 7.76
C MET A 1 7.98 5.32 6.69
N ASP A 2 9.01 5.04 5.89
CA ASP A 2 9.42 5.91 4.78
C ASP A 2 8.86 5.38 3.46
N PHE A 3 7.75 5.96 3.01
CA PHE A 3 7.08 5.52 1.78
C PHE A 3 7.84 5.89 0.51
N GLU A 4 8.70 6.92 0.54
CA GLU A 4 9.50 7.27 -0.63
C GLU A 4 10.58 6.22 -0.86
N LYS A 5 11.28 5.84 0.21
CA LYS A 5 12.22 4.72 0.17
C LYS A 5 11.54 3.42 -0.28
N LEU A 6 10.32 3.14 0.21
CA LEU A 6 9.60 1.93 -0.19
C LEU A 6 9.21 1.93 -1.68
N GLU A 7 8.87 3.08 -2.24
CA GLU A 7 8.61 3.21 -3.68
C GLU A 7 9.86 2.97 -4.52
N ASP A 8 11.01 3.51 -4.09
CA ASP A 8 12.29 3.31 -4.78
C ASP A 8 12.71 1.83 -4.74
N LEU A 9 12.60 1.19 -3.56
CA LEU A 9 12.87 -0.23 -3.41
C LEU A 9 11.92 -1.08 -4.25
N ALA A 10 10.62 -0.77 -4.27
CA ALA A 10 9.64 -1.50 -5.07
C ALA A 10 9.91 -1.35 -6.58
N THR A 11 10.34 -0.16 -7.00
CA THR A 11 10.80 0.09 -8.38
C THR A 11 11.99 -0.81 -8.72
N GLU A 12 13.00 -0.87 -7.86
CA GLU A 12 14.17 -1.75 -8.04
C GLU A 12 13.78 -3.23 -8.07
N VAL A 13 12.86 -3.69 -7.20
CA VAL A 13 12.36 -5.07 -7.20
C VAL A 13 11.71 -5.41 -8.53
N ASN A 14 10.80 -4.56 -9.01
CA ASN A 14 10.08 -4.82 -10.26
C ASN A 14 11.06 -4.88 -11.45
N LEU A 15 12.07 -4.00 -11.47
CA LEU A 15 13.15 -4.03 -12.47
C LEU A 15 14.01 -5.30 -12.35
N ALA A 16 14.46 -5.66 -11.15
CA ALA A 16 15.30 -6.83 -10.90
C ALA A 16 14.60 -8.13 -11.32
N ARG A 17 13.30 -8.28 -11.04
CA ARG A 17 12.51 -9.44 -11.49
C ARG A 17 12.41 -9.49 -13.01
N ASN A 18 12.16 -8.36 -13.67
CA ASN A 18 12.10 -8.29 -15.14
C ASN A 18 13.44 -8.63 -15.81
N GLN A 19 14.56 -8.33 -15.14
CA GLN A 19 15.91 -8.67 -15.59
C GLN A 19 16.38 -10.06 -15.13
N ASN A 20 15.50 -10.87 -14.54
CA ASN A 20 15.80 -12.20 -13.97
C ASN A 20 16.91 -12.19 -12.89
N MET A 21 17.16 -11.06 -12.22
CA MET A 21 18.10 -10.93 -11.11
C MET A 21 17.47 -11.41 -9.80
N ARG A 22 17.23 -12.73 -9.69
CA ARG A 22 16.46 -13.33 -8.58
C ARG A 22 17.00 -13.02 -7.19
N SER A 23 18.31 -13.15 -6.98
CA SER A 23 18.92 -12.91 -5.66
C SER A 23 18.75 -11.45 -5.21
N ARG A 24 18.99 -10.50 -6.12
CA ARG A 24 18.81 -9.07 -5.83
C ARG A 24 17.36 -8.71 -5.57
N ALA A 25 16.43 -9.28 -6.36
CA ALA A 25 15.01 -9.10 -6.12
C ALA A 25 14.64 -9.59 -4.72
N LYS A 26 15.09 -10.78 -4.33
CA LYS A 26 14.79 -11.37 -3.01
C LYS A 26 15.30 -10.50 -1.85
N GLU A 27 16.54 -10.03 -1.91
CA GLU A 27 17.12 -9.14 -0.87
C GLU A 27 16.28 -7.87 -0.67
N LEU A 28 15.85 -7.26 -1.77
CA LEU A 28 15.02 -6.06 -1.73
C LEU A 28 13.59 -6.36 -1.26
N GLU A 29 13.01 -7.49 -1.67
CA GLU A 29 11.69 -7.92 -1.21
C GLU A 29 11.66 -8.15 0.30
N GLU A 30 12.71 -8.76 0.87
CA GLU A 30 12.87 -8.93 2.33
C GLU A 30 12.92 -7.57 3.05
N GLU A 31 13.62 -6.57 2.50
CA GLU A 31 13.68 -5.22 3.07
C GLU A 31 12.32 -4.49 3.03
N ILE A 32 11.60 -4.58 1.90
CA ILE A 32 10.26 -4.00 1.76
C ILE A 32 9.29 -4.66 2.73
N LEU A 33 9.26 -6.00 2.78
CA LEU A 33 8.34 -6.72 3.66
C LEU A 33 8.59 -6.40 5.11
N LYS A 34 9.84 -6.50 5.57
CA LYS A 34 10.21 -6.13 6.93
C LYS A 34 9.74 -4.72 7.28
N SER A 35 9.90 -3.77 6.37
CA SER A 35 9.44 -2.40 6.57
C SER A 35 7.91 -2.31 6.70
N LEU A 36 7.18 -3.01 5.82
CA LEU A 36 5.71 -3.08 5.80
C LEU A 36 5.14 -3.86 6.99
N THR A 37 5.90 -4.75 7.63
CA THR A 37 5.43 -5.60 8.74
C THR A 37 5.86 -5.08 10.12
N ASP A 38 7.06 -4.51 10.25
CA ASP A 38 7.59 -4.02 11.54
C ASP A 38 6.99 -2.68 11.98
N ASN A 39 6.57 -1.84 11.03
CA ASN A 39 6.04 -0.50 11.31
C ASN A 39 4.55 -0.43 11.02
N GLN A 40 3.77 0.35 11.79
CA GLN A 40 2.36 0.59 11.46
C GLN A 40 2.23 1.10 10.01
N LEU A 41 1.42 0.40 9.21
CA LEU A 41 1.12 0.79 7.84
C LEU A 41 0.10 1.94 7.88
N ASP A 42 0.61 3.16 7.71
CA ASP A 42 -0.20 4.37 7.66
C ASP A 42 0.17 5.15 6.39
N PHE A 43 -0.74 5.15 5.41
CA PHE A 43 -0.48 5.77 4.12
C PHE A 43 -0.33 7.29 4.28
N PRO A 44 0.67 7.91 3.62
CA PRO A 44 0.93 9.33 3.77
C PRO A 44 -0.09 10.13 2.96
N VAL A 45 -1.27 10.36 3.53
CA VAL A 45 -2.37 11.11 2.91
C VAL A 45 -2.47 12.53 3.46
N GLU A 46 -2.96 13.45 2.64
CA GLU A 46 -3.28 14.81 3.04
C GLU A 46 -4.34 14.82 4.15
N ALA A 47 -4.29 15.86 4.99
CA ALA A 47 -5.25 16.02 6.09
C ALA A 47 -6.67 16.33 5.59
N ASP A 48 -6.77 16.92 4.40
CA ASP A 48 -8.04 17.21 3.76
C ASP A 48 -8.58 15.99 3.03
N VAL A 49 -9.87 15.71 3.27
CA VAL A 49 -10.56 14.53 2.75
C VAL A 49 -11.71 15.02 1.88
N LEU A 50 -11.76 14.56 0.63
CA LEU A 50 -12.83 14.91 -0.30
C LEU A 50 -14.03 14.01 -0.03
N ILE A 51 -15.04 14.52 0.65
CA ILE A 51 -16.29 13.79 0.93
C ILE A 51 -17.28 13.98 -0.21
N ASN A 52 -17.80 12.88 -0.74
CA ASN A 52 -18.88 12.84 -1.72
C ASN A 52 -19.92 11.80 -1.34
N LYS A 53 -21.08 12.27 -0.85
CA LYS A 53 -22.24 11.49 -0.41
C LYS A 53 -21.91 10.34 0.56
N ASN A 54 -21.47 9.21 0.02
CA ASN A 54 -21.20 7.96 0.75
C ASN A 54 -19.73 7.51 0.59
N SER A 55 -18.85 8.40 0.13
CA SER A 55 -17.45 8.09 -0.07
C SER A 55 -16.56 9.25 0.35
N ALA A 56 -15.36 8.91 0.79
CA ALA A 56 -14.28 9.81 1.14
C ALA A 56 -13.07 9.46 0.26
N SER A 57 -12.48 10.45 -0.40
CA SER A 57 -11.25 10.29 -1.17
C SER A 57 -10.09 10.97 -0.46
N PHE A 58 -9.02 10.20 -0.26
CA PHE A 58 -7.76 10.64 0.30
C PHE A 58 -6.75 10.80 -0.82
N VAL A 59 -6.11 11.97 -0.87
CA VAL A 59 -5.00 12.26 -1.77
C VAL A 59 -3.70 12.03 -1.01
N TYR A 60 -2.69 11.46 -1.65
CA TYR A 60 -1.37 11.30 -1.05
C TYR A 60 -0.64 12.64 -0.90
N LYS A 61 0.23 12.73 0.11
CA LYS A 61 1.05 13.91 0.36
C LYS A 61 1.98 14.20 -0.81
N ASN A 62 2.24 15.49 -1.03
CA ASN A 62 3.25 15.97 -2.00
C ASN A 62 3.03 15.49 -3.44
N ASN A 63 1.78 15.21 -3.84
CA ASN A 63 1.42 14.65 -5.15
C ASN A 63 2.12 13.31 -5.49
N LYS A 64 2.57 12.55 -4.49
CA LYS A 64 3.11 11.21 -4.68
C LYS A 64 1.98 10.22 -4.98
N THR A 65 2.27 9.07 -5.58
CA THR A 65 1.23 8.10 -5.98
C THR A 65 1.60 6.64 -5.73
N TYR A 66 2.84 6.37 -5.33
CA TYR A 66 3.33 5.04 -4.95
C TYR A 66 2.96 3.85 -5.87
N PRO A 67 2.97 4.00 -7.21
CA PRO A 67 2.54 2.93 -8.12
C PRO A 67 3.37 1.65 -8.00
N ALA A 68 4.70 1.74 -7.86
CA ALA A 68 5.55 0.56 -7.79
C ALA A 68 5.34 -0.20 -6.48
N LEU A 69 5.17 0.51 -5.36
CA LEU A 69 4.84 -0.10 -4.08
C LEU A 69 3.47 -0.78 -4.12
N LEU A 70 2.47 -0.16 -4.72
CA LEU A 70 1.14 -0.78 -4.88
C LEU A 70 1.19 -2.00 -5.80
N GLU A 71 1.98 -1.95 -6.89
CA GLU A 71 2.23 -3.10 -7.77
C GLU A 71 2.91 -4.24 -7.02
N TYR A 72 3.91 -3.92 -6.20
CA TYR A 72 4.58 -4.87 -5.34
C TYR A 72 3.59 -5.56 -4.38
N ILE A 73 2.80 -4.78 -3.63
CA ILE A 73 1.83 -5.30 -2.67
C ILE A 73 0.76 -6.15 -3.39
N ALA A 74 0.22 -5.67 -4.50
CA ALA A 74 -0.76 -6.38 -5.30
C ALA A 74 -0.23 -7.74 -5.78
N ARG A 75 1.03 -7.77 -6.22
CA ARG A 75 1.71 -8.99 -6.66
C ARG A 75 1.87 -10.02 -5.54
N ILE A 76 2.35 -9.63 -4.35
CA ILE A 76 2.53 -10.59 -3.25
C ILE A 76 1.20 -11.09 -2.67
N LEU A 77 0.15 -10.28 -2.76
CA LEU A 77 -1.20 -10.65 -2.32
C LEU A 77 -1.99 -11.39 -3.41
N HIS A 78 -1.50 -11.43 -4.65
CA HIS A 78 -2.19 -11.94 -5.83
C HIS A 78 -3.56 -11.29 -6.07
N VAL A 79 -3.60 -9.96 -6.03
CA VAL A 79 -4.80 -9.14 -6.25
C VAL A 79 -4.56 -8.08 -7.31
N ASP A 80 -5.63 -7.48 -7.81
CA ASP A 80 -5.54 -6.35 -8.75
C ASP A 80 -5.34 -5.00 -8.03
N ILE A 81 -4.88 -3.99 -8.78
CA ILE A 81 -4.93 -2.58 -8.38
C ILE A 81 -6.20 -1.94 -8.94
N PRO A 82 -6.98 -1.18 -8.14
CA PRO A 82 -6.72 -0.83 -6.75
C PRO A 82 -6.92 -2.03 -5.80
N ILE A 83 -6.01 -2.16 -4.83
CA ILE A 83 -6.08 -3.20 -3.79
C ILE A 83 -7.33 -2.93 -2.95
N ARG A 84 -8.20 -3.93 -2.81
CA ARG A 84 -9.48 -3.79 -2.10
C ARG A 84 -9.41 -4.46 -0.74
N ILE A 85 -9.65 -3.69 0.31
CA ILE A 85 -9.73 -4.17 1.68
C ILE A 85 -11.00 -3.60 2.28
N LYS A 86 -12.00 -4.47 2.47
CA LYS A 86 -13.34 -4.11 2.99
C LYS A 86 -13.89 -2.84 2.31
N GLU A 87 -14.09 -1.76 3.05
CA GLU A 87 -14.64 -0.49 2.58
C GLU A 87 -13.62 0.43 1.88
N SER A 88 -12.36 0.01 1.74
CA SER A 88 -11.27 0.81 1.16
C SER A 88 -10.73 0.26 -0.17
N LYS A 89 -10.33 1.18 -1.05
CA LYS A 89 -9.63 0.90 -2.31
C LYS A 89 -8.33 1.70 -2.36
N PHE A 90 -7.19 1.02 -2.36
CA PHE A 90 -5.86 1.62 -2.39
C PHE A 90 -5.33 1.62 -3.83
N GLY A 91 -5.15 2.80 -4.42
CA GLY A 91 -4.67 2.93 -5.79
C GLY A 91 -3.77 4.14 -5.97
N PRO A 92 -3.04 4.23 -7.09
CA PRO A 92 -2.07 5.31 -7.28
C PRO A 92 -2.73 6.68 -7.44
N GLY A 93 -4.00 6.74 -7.85
CA GLY A 93 -4.79 7.99 -7.89
C GLY A 93 -5.26 8.49 -6.51
N GLY A 94 -4.97 7.75 -5.43
CA GLY A 94 -5.45 8.02 -4.08
C GLY A 94 -6.21 6.83 -3.47
N ILE A 95 -6.67 7.01 -2.24
CA ILE A 95 -7.40 5.99 -1.49
C ILE A 95 -8.86 6.40 -1.40
N ILE A 96 -9.76 5.50 -1.79
CA ILE A 96 -11.20 5.74 -1.70
C ILE A 96 -11.77 4.86 -0.59
N VAL A 97 -12.51 5.48 0.32
CA VAL A 97 -13.16 4.82 1.45
C VAL A 97 -14.67 5.04 1.36
N VAL A 98 -15.47 4.01 1.64
CA VAL A 98 -16.92 4.14 1.81
C VAL A 98 -17.21 4.69 3.21
N ALA A 99 -17.48 5.98 3.31
CA ALA A 99 -17.73 6.68 4.58
C ALA A 99 -18.62 7.90 4.33
N GLY A 100 -19.46 8.26 5.32
CA GLY A 100 -20.36 9.41 5.26
C GLY A 100 -19.77 10.70 5.81
N ASN A 101 -18.66 10.62 6.55
CA ASN A 101 -17.98 11.79 7.12
C ASN A 101 -16.47 11.55 7.28
N LYS A 102 -15.74 12.62 7.60
CA LYS A 102 -14.27 12.63 7.70
C LYS A 102 -13.73 11.71 8.81
N ASP A 103 -14.32 11.76 10.00
CA ASP A 103 -13.84 11.00 11.16
C ASP A 103 -14.00 9.49 10.94
N GLU A 104 -15.16 9.10 10.41
CA GLU A 104 -15.43 7.74 9.96
C GLU A 104 -14.44 7.29 8.87
N ALA A 105 -14.18 8.16 7.88
CA ALA A 105 -13.25 7.85 6.80
C ALA A 105 -11.83 7.58 7.31
N HIS A 106 -11.31 8.39 8.23
CA HIS A 106 -9.98 8.17 8.81
C HIS A 106 -9.92 6.88 9.63
N LYS A 107 -10.97 6.60 10.42
CA LYS A 107 -11.05 5.36 11.18
C LYS A 107 -11.05 4.14 10.27
N ILE A 108 -11.88 4.13 9.23
CA ILE A 108 -11.95 3.02 8.26
C ILE A 108 -10.62 2.88 7.51
N LEU A 109 -9.98 3.99 7.11
CA LEU A 109 -8.67 3.95 6.45
C LEU A 109 -7.63 3.28 7.35
N GLN A 110 -7.58 3.63 8.63
CA GLN A 110 -6.66 3.02 9.59
C GLN A 110 -6.95 1.52 9.77
N GLU A 111 -8.22 1.14 9.95
CA GLU A 111 -8.62 -0.26 10.09
C GLU A 111 -8.28 -1.09 8.84
N CYS A 112 -8.53 -0.55 7.65
CA CYS A 112 -8.21 -1.21 6.39
C CYS A 112 -6.70 -1.27 6.13
N SER A 113 -5.93 -0.26 6.55
CA SER A 113 -4.46 -0.29 6.45
C SER A 113 -3.86 -1.34 7.39
N ASN A 114 -4.40 -1.47 8.59
CA ASN A 114 -4.02 -2.54 9.53
C ASN A 114 -4.36 -3.94 8.97
N GLU A 115 -5.55 -4.11 8.38
CA GLU A 115 -5.94 -5.37 7.74
C GLU A 115 -5.02 -5.70 6.56
N LEU A 116 -4.70 -4.71 5.71
CA LEU A 116 -3.74 -4.88 4.62
C LEU A 116 -2.38 -5.35 5.15
N GLN A 117 -1.90 -4.75 6.23
CA GLN A 117 -0.66 -5.14 6.88
C GLN A 117 -0.70 -6.59 7.40
N ILE A 118 -1.81 -7.03 7.99
CA ILE A 118 -1.98 -8.42 8.44
C ILE A 118 -1.90 -9.39 7.25
N LEU A 119 -2.51 -9.06 6.11
CA LEU A 119 -2.43 -9.87 4.90
C LEU A 119 -0.99 -9.96 4.37
N ILE A 120 -0.25 -8.85 4.38
CA ILE A 120 1.16 -8.82 3.98
C ILE A 120 2.00 -9.71 4.92
N LYS A 121 1.81 -9.60 6.24
CA LYS A 121 2.46 -10.48 7.24
C LYS A 121 2.17 -11.96 7.00
N GLY A 122 0.93 -12.29 6.63
CA GLY A 122 0.56 -13.67 6.29
C GLY A 122 1.32 -14.23 5.09
N LYS A 123 1.80 -13.37 4.18
CA LYS A 123 2.61 -13.77 3.02
C LYS A 123 4.10 -13.86 3.30
N GLU A 124 4.61 -13.20 4.34
CA GLU A 124 6.01 -13.31 4.77
C GLU A 124 6.43 -14.75 5.04
N GLY A 125 5.50 -15.59 5.53
CA GLY A 125 5.73 -17.02 5.75
C GLY A 125 5.71 -17.90 4.49
N HIS A 126 5.41 -17.36 3.30
CA HIS A 126 5.16 -18.12 2.05
C HIS A 126 5.91 -17.55 0.83
N ILE A 127 7.01 -16.82 1.05
CA ILE A 127 7.87 -16.34 -0.06
C ILE A 127 8.77 -17.51 -0.52
N ASP A 128 8.27 -18.30 -1.47
CA ASP A 128 9.04 -19.33 -2.18
C ASP A 128 9.90 -18.73 -3.32
#